data_AF-A0A7V1LST4-F1
#
_entry.id   AF-A0A7V1LST4-F1
#
_cell.length_a   1.000
_cell.length_b   1.000
_cell.length_c   1.000
_cell.angle_alpha   90.00
_cell.angle_beta   90.00
_cell.angle_gamma   90.00
#
_symmetry.space_group_name_H-M   'P 1'
#
loop_
_entity.id
_entity.type
_entity.pdbx_description
1 polymer ?
#
loop_
_entity_poly.entity_id
_entity_poly.type
_entity_poly.pdbx_seq_one_letter_code
_entity_poly.pdbx_strand_id
1 'polypeptide(L)'
;MLIKTMEKDAIILLLSFLLGYAFDNVWAQITYKIPSKIRKNDYAKFIFGEIRVHHNIIGYVLIILGFFIYPIPLVSFGLGIIVGHKIRDKLFWFVETLGKDVKQIDRNIKSIQRKAIKDIKKVKKNIKNRPCV
;
A
#
# COMPACT_ATOMS: atom_id res chain seq x y z
N MET A 1 25.14 -31.19 -23.04
CA MET A 1 24.29 -30.19 -23.75
C MET A 1 23.23 -29.63 -22.83
N LEU A 2 22.43 -30.48 -22.16
CA LEU A 2 21.36 -30.09 -21.23
C LEU A 2 21.80 -29.13 -20.09
N ILE A 3 22.93 -29.40 -19.43
CA ILE A 3 23.46 -28.57 -18.33
C ILE A 3 23.77 -27.14 -18.78
N LYS A 4 24.41 -26.97 -19.95
CA LYS A 4 24.72 -25.65 -20.52
C LYS A 4 23.46 -24.86 -20.90
N THR A 5 22.37 -25.55 -21.24
CA THR A 5 21.08 -24.89 -21.53
C THR A 5 20.42 -24.42 -20.23
N MET A 6 20.40 -25.27 -19.20
CA MET A 6 19.86 -24.92 -17.88
C MET A 6 20.60 -23.75 -17.22
N GLU A 7 21.93 -23.68 -17.36
CA GLU A 7 22.72 -22.54 -16.88
C GLU A 7 22.35 -21.23 -17.57
N LYS A 8 22.16 -21.26 -18.90
CA LYS A 8 21.74 -20.08 -19.66
C LYS A 8 20.35 -19.62 -19.24
N ASP A 9 19.41 -20.54 -19.09
CA ASP A 9 18.05 -20.20 -18.66
C ASP A 9 18.05 -19.62 -17.24
N ALA A 10 18.81 -20.20 -16.31
CA ALA A 10 18.97 -19.65 -14.96
C ALA A 10 19.56 -18.23 -14.96
N ILE A 11 20.57 -17.97 -15.80
CA ILE A 11 21.17 -16.64 -15.95
C ILE A 11 20.13 -15.65 -16.52
N ILE A 12 19.38 -16.06 -17.55
CA ILE A 12 18.32 -15.23 -18.15
C ILE A 12 17.27 -14.87 -17.10
N LEU A 13 16.82 -15.85 -16.31
CA LEU A 13 15.84 -15.63 -15.25
C LEU A 13 16.39 -14.70 -14.16
N LEU A 14 17.65 -14.88 -13.74
CA LEU A 14 18.29 -14.02 -12.76
C LEU A 14 18.43 -12.58 -13.26
N LEU A 15 18.91 -12.38 -14.48
CA LEU A 15 19.02 -11.05 -15.10
C LEU A 15 17.66 -10.39 -15.23
N SER A 16 16.66 -11.15 -15.65
CA SER A 16 15.29 -10.68 -15.77
C SER A 16 14.71 -10.24 -14.41
N PHE A 17 14.97 -11.00 -13.34
CA PHE A 17 14.61 -10.61 -11.97
C PHE A 17 15.30 -9.30 -11.54
N LEU A 18 16.62 -9.20 -11.74
CA LEU A 18 17.39 -8.02 -11.37
C LEU A 18 16.94 -6.78 -12.14
N LEU A 19 16.58 -6.93 -13.42
CA LEU A 19 15.99 -5.86 -14.22
C LEU A 19 14.63 -5.42 -13.68
N GLY A 20 13.77 -6.36 -13.26
CA GLY A 20 12.50 -6.02 -12.64
C GLY A 20 12.68 -5.25 -11.33
N TYR A 21 13.63 -5.68 -10.50
CA TYR A 21 13.99 -4.99 -9.26
C TYR A 21 14.53 -3.57 -9.50
N ALA A 22 15.42 -3.41 -10.48
CA ALA A 22 15.96 -2.11 -10.85
C ALA A 22 14.88 -1.19 -11.43
N PHE A 23 14.00 -1.73 -12.28
CA PHE A 23 12.89 -1.00 -12.88
C PHE A 23 11.96 -0.41 -11.81
N ASP A 24 11.57 -1.19 -10.81
CA ASP A 24 10.73 -0.70 -9.70
C ASP A 24 11.40 0.45 -8.93
N ASN A 25 12.71 0.36 -8.69
CA ASN A 25 13.47 1.41 -8.02
C ASN A 25 13.57 2.69 -8.86
N VAL A 26 13.83 2.58 -10.16
CA VAL A 26 13.88 3.71 -11.08
C VAL A 26 12.50 4.37 -11.18
N TRP A 27 11.44 3.56 -11.31
CA TRP A 27 10.07 4.04 -11.36
C TRP A 27 9.74 4.87 -10.12
N ALA A 28 10.05 4.36 -8.93
CA ALA A 28 9.83 5.09 -7.69
C ALA A 28 10.60 6.42 -7.65
N GLN A 29 11.88 6.43 -8.03
CA GLN A 29 12.67 7.67 -8.06
C GLN A 29 12.08 8.73 -8.99
N ILE A 30 11.59 8.32 -10.17
CA ILE A 30 10.89 9.23 -11.10
C ILE A 30 9.65 9.80 -10.42
N THR A 31 8.85 8.95 -9.77
CA THR A 31 7.64 9.41 -9.07
C THR A 31 7.92 10.35 -7.89
N TYR A 32 9.04 10.16 -7.17
CA TYR A 32 9.43 11.01 -6.04
C TYR A 32 9.93 12.40 -6.48
N LYS A 33 10.54 12.50 -7.67
CA LYS A 33 11.05 13.77 -8.21
C LYS A 33 9.95 14.71 -8.73
N ILE A 34 8.70 14.26 -8.83
CA ILE A 34 7.61 15.13 -9.26
C ILE A 34 7.24 16.11 -8.11
N PRO A 35 7.11 17.43 -8.37
CA PRO A 35 6.92 18.44 -7.34
C PRO A 35 5.78 18.13 -6.36
N SER A 36 6.05 18.35 -5.07
CA SER A 36 5.17 18.02 -3.94
C SER A 36 3.77 18.66 -3.99
N LYS A 37 3.61 19.75 -4.76
CA LYS A 37 2.32 20.45 -4.98
C LYS A 37 1.37 19.64 -5.87
N ILE A 38 1.90 18.94 -6.87
CA ILE A 38 1.17 17.98 -7.72
C ILE A 38 1.01 16.65 -6.97
N ARG A 39 1.99 16.30 -6.12
CA ARG A 39 1.99 15.07 -5.31
C ARG A 39 0.84 14.95 -4.30
N LYS A 40 0.27 16.07 -3.83
CA LYS A 40 -0.89 16.05 -2.91
C LYS A 40 -2.23 15.82 -3.61
N ASN A 41 -2.36 16.20 -4.89
CA ASN A 41 -3.63 16.14 -5.61
C ASN A 41 -3.66 15.07 -6.72
N ASP A 42 -2.56 14.84 -7.45
CA ASP A 42 -2.55 13.98 -8.64
C ASP A 42 -1.79 12.66 -8.45
N TYR A 43 -0.91 12.58 -7.44
CA TYR A 43 -0.45 11.31 -6.87
C TYR A 43 -1.41 10.80 -5.78
N ALA A 44 -2.68 11.17 -5.88
CA ALA A 44 -3.77 10.36 -5.37
C ALA A 44 -3.59 8.95 -5.96
N LYS A 45 -2.87 8.10 -5.23
CA LYS A 45 -2.42 6.75 -5.60
C LYS A 45 -3.60 5.87 -5.98
N PHE A 46 -4.07 5.93 -7.23
CA PHE A 46 -5.25 5.19 -7.75
C PHE A 46 -6.23 4.86 -6.62
N ILE A 47 -6.71 5.91 -5.94
CA ILE A 47 -7.54 5.75 -4.75
C ILE A 47 -8.96 5.53 -5.26
N PHE A 48 -9.37 4.27 -5.35
CA PHE A 48 -10.74 3.89 -5.65
C PHE A 48 -11.50 3.77 -4.32
N GLY A 49 -12.13 4.86 -3.91
CA GLY A 49 -12.86 4.93 -2.64
C GLY A 49 -11.93 4.76 -1.44
N GLU A 50 -12.03 3.62 -0.74
CA GLU A 50 -11.16 3.27 0.39
C GLU A 50 -9.95 2.42 0.00
N ILE A 51 -9.76 2.12 -1.28
CA ILE A 51 -8.69 1.25 -1.78
C ILE A 51 -7.64 2.10 -2.47
N ARG A 52 -6.38 1.90 -2.10
CA ARG A 52 -5.20 2.49 -2.72
C ARG A 52 -4.48 1.43 -3.53
N VAL A 53 -4.25 1.69 -4.82
CA VAL A 53 -3.51 0.78 -5.69
C VAL A 53 -2.05 1.24 -5.83
N HIS A 54 -1.14 0.28 -5.75
CA HIS A 54 0.31 0.45 -5.84
C HIS A 54 0.80 -0.02 -7.21
N HIS A 55 1.88 0.59 -7.70
CA HIS A 55 2.44 0.31 -9.04
C HIS A 55 3.02 -1.11 -9.18
N ASN A 56 3.28 -1.81 -8.07
CA ASN A 56 3.63 -3.23 -8.09
C ASN A 56 2.53 -4.12 -8.69
N ILE A 57 1.31 -3.63 -8.91
CA ILE A 57 0.28 -4.31 -9.70
C ILE A 57 0.80 -4.77 -11.07
N ILE A 58 1.73 -4.01 -11.67
CA ILE A 58 2.38 -4.36 -12.94
C ILE A 58 3.12 -5.69 -12.81
N GLY A 59 3.79 -5.95 -11.69
CA GLY A 59 4.48 -7.21 -11.45
C GLY A 59 3.52 -8.41 -11.44
N TYR A 60 2.34 -8.26 -10.84
CA TYR A 60 1.30 -9.29 -10.83
C TYR A 60 0.75 -9.55 -12.23
N VAL A 61 0.47 -8.50 -13.00
CA VAL A 61 0.02 -8.61 -14.40
C VAL A 61 1.05 -9.34 -15.26
N LEU A 62 2.34 -9.03 -15.10
CA LEU A 62 3.41 -9.67 -15.86
C LEU A 62 3.59 -11.14 -15.51
N ILE A 63 3.40 -11.53 -14.24
CA ILE A 63 3.40 -12.94 -13.84
C ILE A 63 2.26 -13.69 -14.53
N ILE A 64 1.05 -13.13 -14.50
CA ILE A 64 -0.13 -13.73 -15.13
C ILE A 64 0.09 -13.90 -16.63
N LEU A 65 0.49 -12.83 -17.32
CA LEU A 65 0.79 -12.88 -18.77
C LEU A 65 1.95 -13.84 -19.09
N GLY A 66 2.96 -13.91 -18.22
CA GLY A 66 4.09 -14.82 -18.33
C GLY A 66 3.67 -16.29 -18.31
N PHE A 67 2.68 -16.65 -17.51
CA PHE A 67 2.13 -18.00 -17.50
C PHE A 67 1.22 -18.28 -18.71
N PHE A 68 0.45 -17.30 -19.19
CA PHE A 68 -0.47 -17.50 -20.33
C PHE A 68 0.23 -17.56 -21.69
N ILE A 69 1.26 -16.75 -21.91
CA ILE A 69 1.95 -16.61 -23.20
C ILE A 69 3.25 -17.45 -23.22
N TYR A 70 3.59 -18.10 -22.10
CA TYR A 70 4.83 -18.84 -21.84
C TYR A 70 6.18 -18.07 -21.80
N PRO A 71 6.28 -16.72 -21.69
CA PRO A 71 7.57 -16.11 -21.45
C PRO A 71 7.93 -16.19 -19.96
N ILE A 72 8.58 -17.28 -19.55
CA ILE A 72 9.11 -17.48 -18.18
C ILE A 72 9.95 -16.27 -17.70
N PRO A 73 10.74 -15.58 -18.54
CA PRO A 73 11.39 -14.33 -18.13
C PRO A 73 10.43 -13.25 -17.62
N LEU A 74 9.22 -13.10 -18.18
CA LEU A 74 8.24 -12.12 -17.67
C LEU A 74 7.80 -12.44 -16.24
N VAL A 75 7.70 -13.72 -15.89
CA VAL A 75 7.41 -14.15 -14.52
C VAL A 75 8.53 -13.70 -13.58
N SER A 76 9.78 -13.94 -13.97
CA SER A 76 10.95 -13.53 -13.18
C SER A 76 11.06 -12.02 -13.01
N PHE A 77 10.84 -11.27 -14.10
CA PHE A 77 10.80 -9.81 -14.07
C PHE A 77 9.68 -9.26 -13.18
N GLY A 78 8.47 -9.83 -13.29
CA GLY A 78 7.33 -9.45 -12.46
C GLY A 78 7.59 -9.70 -10.97
N LEU A 79 8.23 -10.82 -10.63
CA LEU A 79 8.70 -11.10 -9.27
C LEU A 79 9.72 -10.06 -8.78
N GLY A 80 10.67 -9.67 -9.64
CA GLY A 80 11.64 -8.62 -9.35
C GLY A 80 10.97 -7.30 -8.95
N ILE A 81 9.92 -6.90 -9.67
CA ILE A 81 9.13 -5.70 -9.35
C ILE A 81 8.45 -5.83 -7.98
N ILE A 82 7.77 -6.96 -7.72
CA ILE A 82 7.06 -7.18 -6.45
C ILE A 82 8.03 -7.16 -5.26
N VAL A 83 9.18 -7.81 -5.40
CA VAL A 83 10.22 -7.84 -4.36
C VAL A 83 10.83 -6.45 -4.15
N GLY A 84 11.16 -5.74 -5.23
CA GLY A 84 11.65 -4.36 -5.16
C GLY A 84 10.70 -3.45 -4.39
N HIS A 85 9.41 -3.53 -4.72
CA HIS A 85 8.38 -2.78 -4.05
C HIS A 85 8.27 -3.14 -2.57
N LYS A 86 8.28 -4.44 -2.24
CA LYS A 86 8.20 -4.92 -0.85
C LYS A 86 9.39 -4.44 -0.02
N ILE A 87 10.60 -4.49 -0.56
CA ILE A 87 11.80 -4.07 0.17
C ILE A 87 11.77 -2.57 0.47
N ARG A 88 11.34 -1.76 -0.51
CA ARG A 88 11.27 -0.30 -0.36
C ARG A 88 10.11 0.14 0.55
N ASP A 89 8.89 -0.32 0.24
CA ASP A 89 7.65 0.20 0.81
C ASP A 89 7.07 -0.69 1.93
N LYS A 90 7.72 -1.83 2.23
CA LYS A 90 7.27 -2.87 3.21
C LYS A 90 5.87 -3.43 2.92
N LEU A 91 5.33 -3.17 1.74
CA LEU A 91 4.02 -3.61 1.28
C LEU A 91 4.19 -4.68 0.22
N PHE A 92 3.55 -5.82 0.44
CA PHE A 92 3.58 -6.91 -0.54
C PHE A 92 2.43 -6.79 -1.53
N TRP A 93 1.24 -6.51 -1.01
CA TRP A 93 0.02 -6.40 -1.80
C TRP A 93 0.00 -5.09 -2.59
N PHE A 94 -0.55 -5.17 -3.80
CA PHE A 94 -0.73 -4.00 -4.65
C PHE A 94 -1.94 -3.15 -4.25
N VAL A 95 -2.68 -3.56 -3.23
CA VAL A 95 -3.88 -2.91 -2.70
C VAL A 95 -3.75 -2.72 -1.21
N GLU A 96 -4.03 -1.50 -0.75
CA GLU A 96 -4.11 -1.13 0.66
C GLU A 96 -5.46 -0.45 0.94
N THR A 97 -6.18 -0.88 1.98
CA THR A 97 -7.42 -0.21 2.41
C THR A 97 -7.12 0.93 3.38
N LEU A 98 -7.49 2.16 3.00
CA LEU A 98 -7.27 3.40 3.75
C LEU A 98 -8.27 3.65 4.90
N GLY A 99 -9.24 2.76 5.13
CA GLY A 99 -10.46 3.12 5.88
C GLY A 99 -10.66 2.50 7.28
N LYS A 100 -9.96 1.43 7.65
CA LYS A 100 -10.33 0.68 8.88
C LYS A 100 -9.97 1.43 10.17
N ASP A 101 -8.76 1.96 10.26
CA ASP A 101 -8.29 2.59 11.49
C ASP A 101 -8.92 3.96 11.72
N VAL A 102 -9.06 4.77 10.66
CA VAL A 102 -9.63 6.13 10.77
C VAL A 102 -11.10 6.09 11.15
N LYS A 103 -11.90 5.17 10.59
CA LYS A 103 -13.31 5.01 10.96
C LYS A 103 -13.51 4.45 12.37
N GLN A 104 -12.56 3.65 12.86
CA GLN A 104 -12.58 3.14 14.23
C GLN A 104 -12.18 4.23 15.23
N ILE A 105 -11.17 5.04 14.90
CA ILE A 105 -10.76 6.22 15.67
C ILE A 105 -11.91 7.24 15.75
N ASP A 106 -12.57 7.57 14.64
CA ASP A 106 -13.71 8.52 14.64
C ASP A 106 -14.88 8.02 15.51
N ARG A 107 -15.19 6.72 15.44
CA ARG A 107 -16.20 6.09 16.32
C ARG A 107 -15.82 6.16 17.80
N ASN A 108 -14.54 5.93 18.12
CA ASN A 108 -14.03 6.01 19.49
C ASN A 108 -14.04 7.45 20.02
N ILE A 109 -13.66 8.44 19.21
CA ILE A 109 -13.72 9.86 19.59
C ILE A 109 -15.17 10.28 19.87
N LYS A 110 -16.11 9.90 19.00
CA LYS A 110 -17.54 10.19 19.19
C LYS A 110 -18.11 9.54 20.45
N SER A 111 -17.70 8.31 20.79
CA SER A 111 -18.19 7.64 22.00
C SER A 111 -17.67 8.32 23.27
N ILE A 112 -16.39 8.73 23.29
CA ILE A 112 -15.77 9.48 24.38
C ILE A 112 -16.47 10.84 24.57
N GLN A 113 -16.70 11.59 23.49
CA GLN A 113 -17.40 12.87 23.55
C GLN A 113 -18.82 12.73 24.14
N ARG A 114 -19.59 11.72 23.71
CA ARG A 114 -20.94 11.46 24.25
C ARG A 114 -20.91 11.13 25.73
N LYS A 115 -19.92 10.36 26.18
CA LYS A 115 -19.74 10.02 27.60
C LYS A 115 -19.42 11.26 28.43
N ALA A 116 -18.46 12.06 27.98
CA ALA A 116 -18.09 13.32 28.63
C ALA A 116 -19.29 14.29 28.77
N ILE A 117 -20.12 14.43 27.71
CA ILE A 117 -21.32 15.27 27.77
C ILE A 117 -22.34 14.76 28.79
N LYS A 118 -22.53 13.43 28.88
CA LYS A 118 -23.42 12.83 29.89
C LYS A 118 -22.91 13.08 31.31
N ASP A 119 -21.62 12.92 31.53
CA ASP A 119 -21.00 13.13 32.85
C ASP A 119 -21.08 14.60 33.28
N ILE A 120 -20.81 15.54 32.37
CA ILE A 120 -20.98 16.99 32.62
C ILE A 120 -22.43 17.32 32.96
N LYS A 121 -23.41 16.76 32.24
CA LYS A 121 -24.84 16.97 32.56
C LYS A 121 -25.19 16.44 33.96
N LYS A 122 -24.65 15.29 34.34
CA LYS A 122 -24.86 14.68 35.66
C LYS A 122 -24.28 15.55 36.78
N VAL A 123 -23.06 16.04 36.60
CA VAL A 123 -22.40 16.96 37.54
C VAL A 123 -23.18 18.26 37.67
N LYS A 124 -23.60 18.87 36.54
CA LYS A 124 -24.39 20.12 36.55
C LYS A 124 -25.71 19.97 37.31
N LYS A 125 -26.38 18.81 37.18
CA LYS A 125 -27.59 18.50 37.94
C LYS A 125 -27.31 18.37 39.44
N ASN A 126 -26.23 17.71 39.84
CA ASN A 126 -25.84 17.58 41.24
C ASN A 126 -25.47 18.92 41.87
N ILE A 127 -24.80 19.82 41.15
CA ILE A 127 -24.49 21.17 41.63
C ILE A 127 -25.78 21.98 41.85
N LYS A 128 -26.73 21.93 40.90
CA LYS A 128 -28.00 22.65 41.00
C LYS A 128 -28.87 22.18 42.17
N ASN A 129 -28.76 20.91 42.54
CA ASN A 129 -29.53 20.31 43.63
C ASN A 129 -28.78 20.35 44.98
N ARG A 130 -27.62 21.00 45.08
CA ARG A 130 -26.99 21.20 46.39
C ARG A 130 -27.84 22.20 47.20
N PRO A 131 -28.20 21.87 48.44
CA PRO A 131 -28.82 22.85 49.33
C PRO A 131 -27.84 24.00 49.56
N CYS A 132 -28.34 25.24 49.46
CA CYS A 132 -27.60 26.41 49.93
C CYS A 132 -27.43 26.26 51.44
N VAL A 133 -26.16 26.15 51.88
CA VAL A 133 -25.77 26.33 53.28
C VAL A 133 -25.51 27.80 53.49
#